data_AF-A0A0B5D9K5-F1
#
_entry.id   AF-A0A0B5D9K5-F1
#
_cell.length_a   1.000
_cell.length_b   1.000
_cell.length_c   1.000
_cell.angle_alpha   90.00
_cell.angle_beta   90.00
_cell.angle_gamma   90.00
#
_symmetry.space_group_name_H-M   'P 1'
#
loop_
_entity.id
_entity.type
_entity.pdbx_description
1 polymer ?
#
loop_
_entity_poly.entity_id
_entity_poly.type
_entity_poly.pdbx_seq_one_letter_code
_entity_poly.pdbx_strand_id
1 'polypeptide(L)'
;MSINHLHTPSTVATELRRHEADTLRDIHSILHHPRSLARPAASWRPPGKTLPDGLRLTVTRHRVGERVRARVRGFGEDREPAYLVTLRITDARGAVDPVRAEGWVRALVENALVDAVHEIPSGRAATYVWLVDAAHHPVHSPASLFAGYSAAA
;
A
#
# COMPACT_ATOMS: atom_id res chain seq x y z
N MET A 1 -17.96 9.79 -31.20
CA MET A 1 -16.60 10.22 -30.79
C MET A 1 -16.32 9.63 -29.42
N SER A 2 -15.59 8.52 -29.38
CA SER A 2 -15.24 7.85 -28.12
C SER A 2 -14.16 8.68 -27.42
N ILE A 3 -14.48 9.21 -26.26
CA ILE A 3 -13.51 9.84 -25.36
C ILE A 3 -12.59 8.71 -24.92
N ASN A 4 -11.34 8.69 -25.42
CA ASN A 4 -10.27 7.92 -24.82
C ASN A 4 -10.11 8.45 -23.39
N HIS A 5 -10.74 7.79 -22.41
CA HIS A 5 -10.35 7.97 -21.02
C HIS A 5 -8.89 7.55 -20.95
N LEU A 6 -7.99 8.52 -20.83
CA LEU A 6 -6.66 8.26 -20.34
C LEU A 6 -6.87 7.62 -18.96
N HIS A 7 -6.60 6.31 -18.85
CA HIS A 7 -6.64 5.62 -17.58
C HIS A 7 -5.56 6.26 -16.72
N THR A 8 -5.95 7.18 -15.85
CA THR A 8 -5.11 7.73 -14.79
C THR A 8 -5.33 6.90 -13.53
N PRO A 9 -4.36 6.85 -12.60
CA PRO A 9 -4.55 6.16 -11.33
C PRO A 9 -5.80 6.61 -10.57
N SER A 10 -6.13 7.90 -10.58
CA SER A 10 -7.32 8.45 -9.92
C SER A 10 -8.63 8.04 -10.58
N THR A 11 -8.68 7.98 -11.91
CA THR A 11 -9.86 7.46 -12.63
C THR A 11 -10.05 5.97 -12.37
N VAL A 12 -8.96 5.18 -12.39
CA VAL A 12 -9.02 3.75 -12.05
C VAL A 12 -9.51 3.55 -10.61
N ALA A 13 -8.98 4.31 -9.64
CA ALA A 13 -9.41 4.22 -8.26
C ALA A 13 -10.90 4.53 -8.05
N THR A 14 -11.43 5.47 -8.83
CA THR A 14 -12.85 5.84 -8.79
C THR A 14 -13.73 4.72 -9.32
N GLU A 15 -13.35 4.11 -10.44
CA GLU A 15 -14.04 2.93 -10.99
C GLU A 15 -13.97 1.74 -10.04
N LEU A 16 -12.81 1.47 -9.44
CA LEU A 16 -12.65 0.40 -8.45
C LEU A 16 -13.53 0.62 -7.22
N ARG A 17 -13.63 1.83 -6.68
CA ARG A 17 -14.54 2.13 -5.56
C ARG A 17 -16.00 1.92 -5.92
N ARG A 18 -16.37 2.17 -7.17
CA ARG A 18 -17.75 2.03 -7.67
C ARG A 18 -18.13 0.56 -7.91
N HIS A 19 -17.21 -0.24 -8.43
CA HIS A 19 -17.51 -1.57 -8.95
C HIS A 19 -16.96 -2.71 -8.08
N GLU A 20 -15.92 -2.45 -7.29
CA GLU A 20 -15.15 -3.47 -6.57
C GLU A 20 -15.18 -3.27 -5.04
N ALA A 21 -16.28 -2.71 -4.52
CA ALA A 21 -16.42 -2.36 -3.10
C ALA A 21 -16.19 -3.55 -2.15
N ASP A 22 -16.63 -4.76 -2.54
CA ASP A 22 -16.42 -5.97 -1.75
C ASP A 22 -14.94 -6.38 -1.73
N THR A 23 -14.25 -6.27 -2.87
CA THR A 23 -12.81 -6.52 -2.96
C THR A 23 -12.02 -5.54 -2.09
N LEU A 24 -12.39 -4.26 -2.10
CA LEU A 24 -11.76 -3.24 -1.25
C LEU A 24 -12.00 -3.54 0.24
N ARG A 25 -13.23 -3.92 0.63
CA ARG A 25 -13.56 -4.30 2.01
C ARG A 25 -12.73 -5.51 2.49
N ASP A 26 -12.55 -6.50 1.61
CA ASP A 26 -11.71 -7.66 1.92
C ASP A 26 -10.24 -7.27 2.12
N ILE A 27 -9.71 -6.37 1.28
CA ILE A 27 -8.33 -5.90 1.42
C ILE A 27 -8.15 -5.07 2.69
N HIS A 28 -9.11 -4.20 3.03
CA HIS A 28 -9.12 -3.51 4.33
C HIS A 28 -9.12 -4.52 5.48
N SER A 29 -9.99 -5.53 5.43
CA SER A 29 -10.04 -6.59 6.44
C SER A 29 -8.69 -7.29 6.59
N ILE A 30 -8.01 -7.61 5.48
CA ILE A 30 -6.65 -8.18 5.48
C ILE A 30 -5.65 -7.22 6.15
N LEU A 31 -5.72 -5.92 5.86
CA LEU A 31 -4.83 -4.91 6.42
C LEU A 31 -4.92 -4.88 7.96
N HIS A 32 -6.13 -4.87 8.53
CA HIS A 32 -6.31 -4.87 9.98
C HIS A 32 -6.04 -6.23 10.64
N HIS A 33 -6.15 -7.34 9.89
CA HIS A 33 -6.04 -8.69 10.43
C HIS A 33 -4.67 -8.98 11.09
N PRO A 34 -4.59 -9.73 12.21
CA PRO A 34 -3.31 -10.05 12.88
C PRO A 34 -2.30 -10.81 12.03
N ARG A 35 -2.75 -11.48 10.96
CA ARG A 35 -1.89 -12.22 10.03
C ARG A 35 -1.06 -11.30 9.13
N SER A 36 -1.51 -10.07 8.88
CA SER A 36 -0.72 -9.10 8.12
C SER A 36 0.50 -8.62 8.91
N LEU A 37 0.48 -8.70 10.25
CA LEU A 37 1.65 -8.42 11.05
C LEU A 37 2.76 -9.46 10.78
N ALA A 38 3.90 -8.98 10.29
CA ALA A 38 5.05 -9.80 9.95
C ALA A 38 5.53 -10.60 11.16
N ARG A 39 5.89 -11.86 10.91
CA ARG A 39 6.41 -12.77 11.93
C ARG A 39 7.78 -13.29 11.52
N PRO A 40 8.71 -13.50 12.47
CA PRO A 40 10.04 -14.02 12.17
C PRO A 40 10.06 -15.51 11.78
N ALA A 41 8.91 -16.18 11.73
CA ALA A 41 8.82 -17.60 11.41
C ALA A 41 8.98 -17.85 9.90
N ALA A 42 9.84 -18.80 9.52
CA ALA A 42 10.11 -19.16 8.12
C ALA A 42 8.87 -19.64 7.34
N SER A 43 7.87 -20.21 8.03
CA SER A 43 6.61 -20.65 7.43
C SER A 43 5.60 -19.52 7.23
N TRP A 44 5.84 -18.33 7.80
CA TRP A 44 4.92 -17.21 7.66
C TRP A 44 4.87 -16.75 6.21
N ARG A 45 3.65 -16.45 5.74
CA ARG A 45 3.39 -15.91 4.41
C ARG A 45 2.43 -14.73 4.56
N PRO A 46 2.71 -13.60 3.90
CA PRO A 46 1.83 -12.44 3.97
C PRO A 46 0.44 -12.82 3.43
N PRO A 47 -0.63 -12.39 4.12
CA PRO A 47 -1.97 -12.54 3.57
C PRO A 47 -2.10 -11.70 2.30
N GLY A 48 -3.01 -12.11 1.42
CA GLY A 48 -3.23 -11.41 0.17
C GLY A 48 -4.48 -11.88 -0.54
N LYS A 49 -4.87 -11.12 -1.55
CA LYS A 49 -6.07 -11.34 -2.35
C LYS A 49 -5.74 -11.30 -3.84
N THR A 50 -6.40 -12.15 -4.61
CA THR A 50 -6.38 -12.07 -6.07
C THR A 50 -7.44 -11.07 -6.49
N LEU A 51 -7.04 -10.09 -7.27
CA LEU A 51 -7.85 -8.98 -7.70
C LEU A 51 -8.67 -9.39 -8.95
N PRO A 52 -9.82 -8.75 -9.21
CA PRO A 52 -10.67 -9.01 -10.37
C PRO A 52 -9.95 -8.92 -11.72
N ASP A 53 -8.93 -8.07 -11.82
CA ASP A 53 -8.11 -7.86 -13.02
C ASP A 53 -6.98 -8.91 -13.19
N GLY A 54 -6.91 -9.90 -12.29
CA GLY A 54 -5.92 -10.97 -12.31
C GLY A 54 -4.63 -10.65 -11.55
N LEU A 55 -4.47 -9.44 -11.02
CA LEU A 55 -3.33 -9.08 -10.18
C LEU A 55 -3.40 -9.81 -8.83
N ARG A 56 -2.24 -10.02 -8.22
CA ARG A 56 -2.14 -10.55 -6.86
C ARG A 56 -1.60 -9.48 -5.93
N LEU A 57 -2.36 -9.16 -4.89
CA LEU A 57 -2.00 -8.19 -3.86
C LEU A 57 -1.67 -8.92 -2.56
N THR A 58 -0.56 -8.57 -1.93
CA THR A 58 -0.19 -9.02 -0.57
C THR A 58 0.04 -7.85 0.35
N VAL A 59 -0.30 -8.03 1.63
CA VAL A 59 -0.18 -7.00 2.66
C VAL A 59 0.69 -7.51 3.79
N THR A 60 1.68 -6.70 4.16
CA THR A 60 2.51 -6.90 5.33
C THR A 60 2.45 -5.67 6.21
N ARG A 61 2.50 -5.86 7.53
CA ARG A 61 2.66 -4.80 8.52
C ARG A 61 3.84 -5.07 9.43
N HIS A 62 4.57 -4.02 9.76
CA HIS A 62 5.62 -4.04 10.78
C HIS A 62 5.30 -3.04 11.87
N ARG A 63 5.57 -3.38 13.13
CA ARG A 63 5.46 -2.41 14.24
C ARG A 63 6.55 -1.35 14.06
N VAL A 64 6.15 -0.10 14.23
CA VAL A 64 7.05 1.05 14.19
C VAL A 64 7.79 1.15 15.52
N GLY A 65 9.12 1.24 15.47
CA GLY A 65 9.96 1.49 16.64
C GLY A 65 10.29 2.97 16.83
N GLU A 66 10.89 3.29 17.99
CA GLU A 66 11.20 4.66 18.43
C GLU A 66 11.95 5.52 17.41
N ARG A 67 12.90 4.94 16.67
CA ARG A 67 13.66 5.68 15.64
C ARG A 67 12.76 6.23 14.53
N VAL A 68 11.77 5.46 14.08
CA VAL A 68 10.85 5.92 13.03
C VAL A 68 9.89 6.96 13.60
N ARG A 69 9.39 6.77 14.83
CA ARG A 69 8.54 7.75 15.54
C ARG A 69 9.24 9.11 15.67
N ALA A 70 10.50 9.12 16.10
CA ALA A 70 11.30 10.33 16.23
C ALA A 70 11.49 11.04 14.88
N ARG A 71 11.71 10.28 13.79
CA ARG A 71 11.85 10.85 12.44
C ARG A 71 10.55 11.45 11.90
N VAL A 72 9.40 10.83 12.18
CA VAL A 72 8.09 11.36 11.79
C VAL A 72 7.77 12.65 12.55
N ARG A 73 8.02 12.67 13.86
CA ARG A 73 7.88 13.91 14.66
C ARG A 73 8.81 15.02 14.15
N GLY A 74 10.07 14.71 13.86
CA GLY A 74 11.02 15.68 13.29
C GLY A 74 10.67 16.17 11.89
N PHE A 75 9.79 15.47 11.17
CA PHE A 75 9.24 15.90 9.88
C PHE A 75 8.07 16.89 10.03
N GLY A 76 7.52 17.05 11.24
CA GLY A 76 6.40 17.94 11.53
C GLY A 76 5.02 17.25 11.55
N GLU A 77 5.00 15.92 11.60
CA GLU A 77 3.76 15.16 11.78
C GLU A 77 3.55 14.83 13.27
N ASP A 78 2.40 15.25 13.80
CA ASP A 78 2.06 15.11 15.23
C ASP A 78 1.49 13.73 15.56
N ARG A 79 0.89 13.03 14.59
CA ARG A 79 0.31 11.70 14.82
C ARG A 79 1.40 10.66 14.98
N GLU A 80 1.28 9.83 16.01
CA GLU A 80 2.25 8.78 16.28
C GLU A 80 2.03 7.56 15.35
N PRO A 81 3.04 7.18 14.53
CA PRO A 81 2.92 5.99 13.70
C PRO A 81 3.03 4.72 14.54
N ALA A 82 2.10 3.79 14.32
CA ALA A 82 2.06 2.49 14.98
C ALA A 82 2.57 1.37 14.08
N TYR A 83 2.23 1.42 12.79
CA TYR A 83 2.60 0.40 11.82
C TYR A 83 3.14 0.99 10.53
N LEU A 84 4.09 0.28 9.93
CA LEU A 84 4.42 0.41 8.53
C LEU A 84 3.63 -0.62 7.76
N VAL A 85 2.88 -0.18 6.74
CA VAL A 85 2.19 -1.03 5.79
C VAL A 85 3.07 -1.17 4.55
N THR A 86 3.23 -2.41 4.08
CA THR A 86 3.79 -2.73 2.78
C THR A 86 2.74 -3.46 1.97
N LEU A 87 2.41 -2.91 0.81
CA LEU A 87 1.50 -3.49 -0.15
C LEU A 87 2.28 -3.85 -1.41
N ARG A 88 2.26 -5.12 -1.78
CA ARG A 88 2.96 -5.61 -2.98
C ARG A 88 1.95 -6.18 -3.96
N ILE A 89 2.03 -5.72 -5.20
CA ILE A 89 1.18 -6.14 -6.31
C ILE A 89 2.07 -6.85 -7.33
N THR A 90 1.62 -8.02 -7.80
CA THR A 90 2.32 -8.83 -8.80
C THR A 90 1.37 -9.30 -9.88
N ASP A 91 1.86 -9.48 -11.11
CA ASP A 91 1.15 -10.11 -12.22
C ASP A 91 1.86 -11.41 -12.60
N ALA A 92 1.10 -12.49 -12.75
CA ALA A 92 1.63 -13.77 -13.24
C ALA A 92 2.10 -13.68 -14.70
N ARG A 93 1.62 -12.69 -15.46
CA ARG A 93 1.93 -12.48 -16.87
C ARG A 93 3.17 -11.64 -17.11
N GLY A 94 3.67 -10.92 -16.11
CA GLY A 94 4.87 -10.08 -16.27
C GLY A 94 4.93 -8.87 -15.34
N ALA A 95 5.45 -7.77 -15.88
CA ALA A 95 5.51 -6.50 -15.15
C ALA A 95 4.10 -5.93 -14.94
N VAL A 96 3.85 -5.44 -13.73
CA VAL A 96 2.57 -4.83 -13.39
C VAL A 96 2.43 -3.47 -14.09
N ASP A 97 1.26 -3.21 -14.66
CA ASP A 97 0.88 -1.88 -15.16
C ASP A 97 0.84 -0.87 -13.99
N PRO A 98 1.72 0.17 -13.98
CA PRO A 98 1.83 1.10 -12.86
C PRO A 98 0.53 1.88 -12.63
N VAL A 99 -0.22 2.20 -13.69
CA VAL A 99 -1.48 2.94 -13.58
C VAL A 99 -2.51 2.13 -12.80
N ARG A 100 -2.58 0.81 -13.07
CA ARG A 100 -3.51 -0.09 -12.37
C ARG A 100 -3.09 -0.31 -10.93
N ALA A 101 -1.80 -0.54 -10.70
CA ALA A 101 -1.27 -0.73 -9.37
C ALA A 101 -1.54 0.47 -8.46
N GLU A 102 -1.23 1.68 -8.94
CA GLU A 102 -1.47 2.91 -8.19
C GLU A 102 -2.98 3.16 -8.04
N GLY A 103 -3.80 2.80 -9.03
CA GLY A 103 -5.26 2.85 -8.94
C GLY A 103 -5.82 2.02 -7.79
N TRP A 104 -5.32 0.80 -7.58
CA TRP A 104 -5.70 -0.04 -6.43
C TRP A 104 -5.29 0.60 -5.09
N VAL A 105 -4.09 1.17 -5.01
CA VAL A 105 -3.62 1.85 -3.79
C VAL A 105 -4.47 3.07 -3.48
N ARG A 106 -4.74 3.91 -4.49
CA ARG A 106 -5.61 5.08 -4.39
C ARG A 106 -7.06 4.73 -4.07
N ALA A 107 -7.52 3.53 -4.38
CA ALA A 107 -8.85 3.07 -4.01
C ALA A 107 -8.94 2.70 -2.52
N LEU A 108 -7.83 2.26 -1.91
CA LEU A 108 -7.73 1.83 -0.51
C LEU A 108 -7.40 2.96 0.46
N VAL A 109 -6.72 4.00 -0.03
CA VAL A 109 -6.30 5.15 0.78
C VAL A 109 -7.21 6.33 0.47
N GLU A 110 -7.62 7.06 1.51
CA GLU A 110 -8.38 8.29 1.35
C GLU A 110 -7.63 9.27 0.43
N ASN A 111 -8.34 9.89 -0.52
CA ASN A 111 -7.71 10.76 -1.52
C ASN A 111 -6.89 11.89 -0.88
N ALA A 112 -7.31 12.38 0.29
CA ALA A 112 -6.62 13.45 1.03
C ALA A 112 -5.28 13.01 1.66
N LEU A 113 -5.01 11.71 1.73
CA LEU A 113 -3.84 11.13 2.39
C LEU A 113 -3.00 10.26 1.45
N VAL A 114 -3.29 10.29 0.15
CA VAL A 114 -2.57 9.49 -0.85
C VAL A 114 -1.09 9.86 -0.96
N ASP A 115 -0.76 11.11 -0.68
CA ASP A 115 0.61 11.66 -0.64
C ASP A 115 1.44 11.14 0.53
N ALA A 116 0.82 10.48 1.53
CA ALA A 116 1.54 9.71 2.54
C ALA A 116 2.06 8.36 2.02
N VAL A 117 1.65 7.94 0.81
CA VAL A 117 2.06 6.69 0.19
C VAL A 117 3.28 6.87 -0.71
N HIS A 118 4.26 6.00 -0.52
CA HIS A 118 5.50 6.01 -1.28
C HIS A 118 5.61 4.73 -2.11
N GLU A 119 5.84 4.87 -3.40
CA GLU A 119 6.22 3.74 -4.25
C GLU A 119 7.70 3.42 -4.06
N ILE A 120 8.01 2.14 -3.91
CA ILE A 120 9.37 1.60 -3.89
C ILE A 120 9.60 0.95 -5.25
N PRO A 121 10.56 1.45 -6.05
CA PRO A 121 10.90 0.86 -7.33
C PRO A 121 11.23 -0.63 -7.15
N SER A 122 10.42 -1.49 -7.76
CA SER A 122 10.69 -2.93 -7.77
C SER A 122 10.41 -3.48 -9.16
N GLY A 123 11.38 -4.18 -9.76
CA GLY A 123 11.41 -4.38 -11.22
C GLY A 123 10.11 -4.91 -11.85
N ARG A 124 9.54 -6.01 -11.34
CA ARG A 124 8.32 -6.63 -11.91
C ARG A 124 7.07 -6.47 -11.05
N ALA A 125 7.21 -6.09 -9.79
CA ALA A 125 6.12 -5.91 -8.86
C ALA A 125 5.91 -4.41 -8.61
N ALA A 126 4.72 -3.97 -8.27
CA ALA A 126 4.53 -2.63 -7.72
C ALA A 126 4.51 -2.74 -6.19
N THR A 127 5.41 -2.02 -5.52
CA THR A 127 5.52 -2.06 -4.05
C THR A 127 5.24 -0.67 -3.49
N TYR A 128 4.25 -0.56 -2.61
CA TYR A 128 3.89 0.69 -1.97
C TYR A 128 4.02 0.57 -0.46
N VAL A 129 4.50 1.63 0.18
CA VAL A 129 4.70 1.69 1.62
C VAL A 129 4.17 2.99 2.19
N TRP A 130 3.59 2.91 3.38
CA TRP A 130 3.17 4.08 4.16
C TRP A 130 3.08 3.75 5.63
N LEU A 131 3.17 4.76 6.48
CA LEU A 131 2.94 4.63 7.91
C LEU A 131 1.46 4.82 8.23
N VAL A 132 0.98 4.13 9.26
CA VAL A 132 -0.35 4.33 9.82
C VAL A 132 -0.31 4.45 11.34
N ASP A 133 -1.26 5.18 11.91
CA ASP A 133 -1.48 5.29 13.35
C ASP A 133 -2.13 4.01 13.95
N ALA A 134 -2.49 4.04 15.24
CA ALA A 134 -3.13 2.91 15.92
C ALA A 134 -4.55 2.60 15.40
N ALA A 135 -5.21 3.58 14.78
CA ALA A 135 -6.51 3.43 14.13
C ALA A 135 -6.39 3.11 12.63
N HIS A 136 -5.16 2.92 12.13
CA HIS A 136 -4.79 2.62 10.75
C HIS A 136 -5.01 3.77 9.76
N HIS A 137 -5.11 5.02 10.22
CA HIS A 137 -5.09 6.15 9.30
C HIS A 137 -3.66 6.43 8.81
N PRO A 138 -3.45 6.71 7.52
CA PRO A 138 -2.15 7.10 7.00
C PRO A 138 -1.55 8.31 7.74
N VAL A 139 -0.25 8.25 7.98
CA VAL A 139 0.56 9.25 8.68
C VAL A 139 1.64 9.73 7.71
N HIS A 140 1.76 11.06 7.52
CA HIS A 140 2.76 11.58 6.59
C HIS A 140 4.17 11.33 7.10
N SER A 141 5.09 11.10 6.17
CA SER A 141 6.46 10.77 6.53
C SER A 141 7.43 11.14 5.42
N PRO A 142 8.70 11.41 5.74
CA PRO A 142 9.69 11.70 4.72
C PRO A 142 10.02 10.42 3.93
N ALA A 143 10.04 10.52 2.59
CA ALA A 143 10.38 9.39 1.70
C ALA A 143 11.73 8.72 2.04
N SER A 144 12.68 9.47 2.62
CA SER A 144 13.97 8.98 3.09
C SER A 144 13.89 7.98 4.25
N LEU A 145 12.72 7.71 4.82
CA LEU A 145 12.50 6.57 5.71
C LEU A 145 12.55 5.24 4.97
N PHE A 146 12.19 5.22 3.68
CA PHE A 146 12.00 3.99 2.93
C PHE A 146 13.13 3.66 1.95
N ALA A 147 14.18 4.51 1.89
CA ALA A 147 15.33 4.27 1.01
C ALA A 147 15.98 2.88 1.23
N GLY A 148 15.97 2.36 2.47
CA GLY A 148 16.48 1.03 2.79
C GLY A 148 15.59 -0.15 2.34
N TYR A 149 14.30 0.08 2.02
CA TYR A 149 13.41 -0.96 1.49
C TYR A 149 13.80 -1.36 0.06
N SER A 150 14.29 -0.40 -0.73
CA SER A 150 14.77 -0.68 -2.09
C SER A 150 16.00 -1.60 -2.11
N ALA A 151 16.77 -1.68 -1.03
CA ALA A 151 17.99 -2.49 -0.94
C ALA A 151 17.74 -3.94 -0.48
N ALA A 152 16.54 -4.23 0.05
CA ALA A 152 16.16 -5.54 0.57
C ALA A 152 15.10 -6.27 -0.29
N ALA A 153 14.70 -5.66 -1.43
CA ALA A 153 13.66 -6.14 -2.34
C ALA A 153 14.21 -6.90 -3.55
#